data_AF-A0A6C0DY68-F1
#
_entry.id   AF-A0A6C0DY68-F1
#
_cell.length_a   1.000
_cell.length_b   1.000
_cell.length_c   1.000
_cell.angle_alpha   90.00
_cell.angle_beta   90.00
_cell.angle_gamma   90.00
#
_symmetry.space_group_name_H-M   'P 1'
#
loop_
_entity.id
_entity.type
_entity.pdbx_description
1 polymer ?
#
loop_
_entity_poly.entity_id
_entity_poly.type
_entity_poly.pdbx_seq_one_letter_code
_entity_poly.pdbx_strand_id
1 'polypeptide(L)'
;MKLVIIHIGKCAGSVVCNTLKKNNIEFTQIHVQKAKFKENKKYVILLRNPVSRFISAFNWRYKLVLIDKTQKKRFYKEKNALEKYNNANNLAENIENYDDDEGEEYIHHIYEDINYYLSDFLRECKSENILGVITQENLFDDFRKIFNIDIDEIVESRKNNSSMSKDISDTGSKLLKKYLWRDYECIEKLYKMGCLTEKQYTKLSK
;
A
#
# COMPACT_ATOMS: atom_id res chain seq x y z
N MET A 1 19.61 16.83 -7.16
CA MET A 1 18.22 16.34 -7.36
C MET A 1 17.85 15.49 -6.15
N LYS A 2 16.74 15.74 -5.44
CA LYS A 2 16.40 14.98 -4.21
C LYS A 2 15.39 13.86 -4.52
N LEU A 3 15.72 12.65 -4.11
CA LEU A 3 14.85 11.47 -4.22
C LEU A 3 13.75 11.49 -3.14
N VAL A 4 12.54 11.12 -3.52
CA VAL A 4 11.38 10.99 -2.63
C VAL A 4 10.77 9.60 -2.79
N ILE A 5 10.53 8.91 -1.69
CA ILE A 5 9.84 7.61 -1.65
C ILE A 5 8.40 7.84 -1.20
N ILE A 6 7.43 7.55 -2.06
CA ILE A 6 6.01 7.51 -1.68
C ILE A 6 5.72 6.11 -1.11
N HIS A 7 5.71 6.02 0.21
CA HIS A 7 5.50 4.77 0.95
C HIS A 7 4.02 4.61 1.32
N ILE A 8 3.32 3.87 0.48
CA ILE A 8 1.96 3.41 0.75
C ILE A 8 2.02 2.22 1.71
N GLY A 9 1.18 2.22 2.75
CA GLY A 9 1.16 1.15 3.74
C GLY A 9 1.02 -0.23 3.10
N LYS A 10 1.84 -1.19 3.57
CA LYS A 10 1.86 -2.60 3.13
C LYS A 10 2.41 -2.86 1.72
N CYS A 11 3.13 -1.90 1.14
CA CYS A 11 3.82 -2.01 -0.15
C CYS A 11 5.35 -2.05 0.02
N ALA A 12 5.89 -2.95 0.83
CA ALA A 12 7.34 -3.13 1.06
C ALA A 12 8.16 -1.92 1.55
N GLY A 13 7.57 -0.79 1.93
CA GLY A 13 8.35 0.44 2.13
C GLY A 13 9.36 0.40 3.27
N SER A 14 9.12 -0.36 4.33
CA SER A 14 10.13 -0.59 5.37
C SER A 14 11.38 -1.29 4.81
N VAL A 15 11.21 -2.27 3.92
CA VAL A 15 12.32 -2.99 3.29
C VAL A 15 13.10 -2.04 2.38
N VAL A 16 12.41 -1.37 1.45
CA VAL A 16 13.01 -0.41 0.52
C VAL A 16 13.79 0.68 1.28
N CYS A 17 13.16 1.33 2.25
CA CYS A 17 13.79 2.42 2.99
C CYS A 17 15.02 1.96 3.80
N ASN A 18 14.97 0.76 4.39
CA ASN A 18 16.10 0.20 5.12
C ASN A 18 17.26 -0.15 4.18
N THR A 19 16.97 -0.72 3.00
CA THR A 19 18.00 -1.03 2.00
C THR A 19 18.66 0.24 1.48
N LEU A 20 17.89 1.29 1.17
CA LEU A 20 18.44 2.58 0.75
C LEU A 20 19.35 3.20 1.84
N LYS A 21 18.93 3.17 3.11
CA LYS A 21 19.75 3.65 4.25
C LYS A 21 21.04 2.86 4.39
N LYS A 22 20.98 1.51 4.33
CA LYS A 22 22.16 0.65 4.40
C LYS A 22 23.18 0.95 3.29
N ASN A 23 22.72 1.38 2.12
CA ASN A 23 23.56 1.72 0.98
C ASN A 23 23.87 3.23 0.87
N ASN A 24 23.65 4.00 1.94
CA ASN A 24 23.93 5.45 2.00
C ASN A 24 23.24 6.27 0.89
N ILE A 25 22.08 5.83 0.40
CA ILE A 25 21.28 6.60 -0.56
C ILE A 25 20.40 7.58 0.20
N GLU A 26 20.58 8.87 -0.05
CA GLU A 26 19.74 9.91 0.54
C GLU A 26 18.35 9.97 -0.09
N PHE A 27 17.30 9.99 0.74
CA PHE A 27 15.92 10.16 0.30
C PHE A 27 15.07 10.86 1.35
N THR A 28 13.93 11.42 0.91
CA THR A 28 12.82 11.82 1.79
C THR A 28 11.69 10.81 1.68
N GLN A 29 11.03 10.47 2.78
CA GLN A 29 9.90 9.56 2.78
C GLN A 29 8.58 10.31 2.97
N ILE A 30 7.56 9.95 2.20
CA ILE A 30 6.16 10.32 2.43
C ILE A 30 5.43 9.06 2.91
N HIS A 31 4.91 9.07 4.13
CA HIS A 31 4.16 7.97 4.75
C HIS A 31 3.16 8.55 5.75
N VAL A 32 1.94 8.02 5.82
CA VAL A 32 0.85 8.50 6.70
C VAL A 32 0.46 9.97 6.43
N GLN A 33 0.61 10.40 5.18
CA GLN A 33 0.19 11.72 4.70
C GLN A 33 0.05 11.71 3.17
N LYS A 34 -0.87 12.52 2.64
CA LYS A 34 -1.03 12.70 1.19
C LYS A 34 0.27 13.17 0.53
N ALA A 35 0.61 12.62 -0.64
CA ALA A 35 1.77 13.08 -1.39
C ALA A 35 1.45 14.42 -2.09
N LYS A 36 2.37 15.38 -1.99
CA LYS A 36 2.29 16.66 -2.71
C LYS A 36 3.39 16.71 -3.75
N PHE A 37 3.01 17.02 -4.99
CA PHE A 37 3.96 17.11 -6.08
C PHE A 37 4.88 18.34 -5.92
N LYS A 38 6.13 18.16 -6.33
CA LYS A 38 7.18 19.18 -6.39
C LYS A 38 8.05 18.87 -7.59
N GLU A 39 8.13 19.82 -8.52
CA GLU A 39 8.78 19.65 -9.82
C GLU A 39 10.29 19.38 -9.72
N ASN A 40 10.96 19.87 -8.68
CA ASN A 40 12.41 19.69 -8.46
C ASN A 40 12.80 18.36 -7.79
N LYS A 41 11.89 17.37 -7.78
CA LYS A 41 12.10 16.06 -7.14
C LYS A 41 11.95 14.92 -8.14
N LYS A 42 12.55 13.78 -7.78
CA LYS A 42 12.27 12.48 -8.40
C LYS A 42 11.59 11.57 -7.40
N TYR A 43 10.58 10.84 -7.86
CA TYR A 43 9.73 10.00 -7.03
C TYR A 43 9.94 8.53 -7.35
N VAL A 44 10.03 7.69 -6.32
CA VAL A 44 9.79 6.26 -6.43
C VAL A 44 8.52 5.93 -5.67
N ILE A 45 7.59 5.27 -6.35
CA ILE A 45 6.27 4.95 -5.80
C ILE A 45 6.25 3.48 -5.43
N LEU A 46 5.78 3.17 -4.22
CA LEU A 46 5.68 1.80 -3.75
C LEU A 46 4.23 1.33 -3.84
N LEU A 47 3.98 0.32 -4.67
CA LEU A 47 2.65 -0.22 -4.93
C LEU A 47 2.54 -1.69 -4.52
N ARG A 48 1.29 -2.13 -4.45
CA ARG A 48 0.87 -3.52 -4.28
C ARG A 48 -0.53 -3.64 -4.88
N ASN A 49 -0.89 -4.83 -5.34
CA ASN A 49 -2.26 -5.12 -5.79
C ASN A 49 -3.28 -4.65 -4.72
N PRO A 50 -4.31 -3.84 -5.08
CA PRO A 50 -5.19 -3.21 -4.10
C PRO A 50 -5.86 -4.19 -3.14
N VAL A 51 -6.37 -5.32 -3.64
CA VAL A 51 -6.99 -6.37 -2.81
C VAL A 51 -5.96 -7.01 -1.88
N SER A 52 -4.80 -7.38 -2.40
CA SER A 52 -3.72 -7.96 -1.59
C SER A 52 -3.21 -7.00 -0.51
N ARG A 53 -3.16 -5.70 -0.82
CA ARG A 53 -2.81 -4.63 0.12
C ARG A 53 -3.87 -4.54 1.21
N PHE A 54 -5.15 -4.49 0.86
CA PHE A 54 -6.28 -4.42 1.79
C PHE A 54 -6.23 -5.55 2.83
N ILE A 55 -6.10 -6.81 2.38
CA ILE A 55 -6.00 -7.98 3.26
C ILE A 55 -4.80 -7.83 4.21
N SER A 56 -3.65 -7.41 3.68
CA SER A 56 -2.44 -7.23 4.47
C SER A 56 -2.56 -6.09 5.49
N ALA A 57 -3.29 -5.03 5.14
CA ALA A 57 -3.56 -3.89 6.00
C ALA A 57 -4.50 -4.29 7.15
N PHE A 58 -5.62 -4.96 6.83
CA PHE A 58 -6.54 -5.49 7.82
C PHE A 58 -5.83 -6.41 8.81
N ASN A 59 -5.14 -7.45 8.32
CA ASN A 59 -4.47 -8.44 9.19
C ASN A 59 -3.40 -7.79 10.07
N TRP A 60 -2.70 -6.77 9.56
CA TRP A 60 -1.72 -6.03 10.35
C TRP A 60 -2.37 -5.21 11.46
N ARG A 61 -3.48 -4.51 11.17
CA ARG A 61 -4.21 -3.75 12.19
C ARG A 61 -4.85 -4.69 13.22
N TYR A 62 -5.47 -5.77 12.78
CA TYR A 62 -6.03 -6.81 13.65
C TYR A 62 -4.98 -7.34 14.63
N LYS A 63 -3.80 -7.71 14.13
CA LYS A 63 -2.68 -8.15 14.99
C LYS A 63 -2.31 -7.09 16.03
N LEU A 64 -2.04 -5.85 15.62
CA LEU A 64 -1.56 -4.81 16.54
C LEU A 64 -2.60 -4.37 17.58
N VAL A 65 -3.89 -4.43 17.24
CA VAL A 65 -4.98 -3.91 18.07
C VAL A 65 -5.58 -4.99 18.96
N LEU A 66 -5.81 -6.20 18.44
CA LEU A 66 -6.55 -7.26 19.12
C LEU A 66 -5.65 -8.38 19.68
N ILE A 67 -4.61 -8.77 18.93
CA ILE A 67 -3.69 -9.85 19.35
C ILE A 67 -2.60 -9.30 20.27
N ASP A 68 -1.71 -8.48 19.73
CA ASP A 68 -0.55 -7.94 20.45
C ASP A 68 -0.97 -6.82 21.42
N LYS A 69 -2.11 -6.17 21.15
CA LYS A 69 -2.69 -5.04 21.91
C LYS A 69 -1.76 -3.83 22.08
N THR A 70 -0.63 -3.78 21.36
CA THR A 70 0.35 -2.69 21.41
C THR A 70 -0.20 -1.36 20.90
N GLN A 71 -1.27 -1.37 20.08
CA GLN A 71 -1.91 -0.16 19.55
C GLN A 71 -3.42 -0.12 19.81
N LYS A 72 -3.91 -0.83 20.83
CA LYS A 72 -5.34 -0.99 21.13
C LYS A 72 -6.13 0.33 21.19
N LYS A 73 -5.52 1.40 21.71
CA LYS A 73 -6.15 2.71 21.93
C LYS A 73 -5.61 3.79 20.99
N ARG A 74 -4.83 3.43 19.97
CA ARG A 74 -4.15 4.41 19.11
C ARG A 74 -5.14 5.18 18.23
N PHE A 75 -6.16 4.49 17.72
CA PHE A 75 -7.20 5.09 16.90
C PHE A 75 -8.56 4.81 17.54
N TYR A 76 -9.38 5.85 17.62
CA TYR A 76 -10.72 5.76 18.19
C TYR A 76 -11.57 4.82 17.31
N LYS A 77 -12.44 4.00 17.94
CA LYS A 77 -13.34 3.01 17.32
C LYS A 77 -12.71 1.89 16.47
N GLU A 78 -11.43 1.96 16.08
CA GLU A 78 -10.77 0.92 15.26
C GLU A 78 -10.87 -0.50 15.85
N LYS A 79 -10.74 -0.63 17.18
CA LYS A 79 -10.92 -1.92 17.87
C LYS A 79 -12.30 -2.52 17.59
N ASN A 80 -13.34 -1.71 17.68
CA ASN A 80 -14.72 -2.17 17.52
C ASN A 80 -14.98 -2.59 16.07
N ALA A 81 -14.47 -1.83 15.09
CA ALA A 81 -14.54 -2.20 13.68
C ALA A 81 -13.83 -3.55 13.42
N LEU A 82 -12.60 -3.71 13.93
CA LEU A 82 -11.84 -4.96 13.77
C LEU A 82 -12.54 -6.16 14.43
N GLU A 83 -13.17 -5.97 15.59
CA GLU A 83 -13.96 -7.02 16.27
C GLU A 83 -15.25 -7.35 15.52
N LYS A 84 -15.96 -6.33 15.01
CA LYS A 84 -17.20 -6.48 14.20
C LYS A 84 -16.95 -7.38 13.00
N TYR A 85 -15.90 -7.10 12.23
CA TYR A 85 -15.63 -7.83 10.99
C TYR A 85 -14.83 -9.11 11.22
N ASN A 86 -13.97 -9.16 12.25
CA ASN A 86 -13.16 -10.33 12.65
C ASN A 86 -12.08 -10.80 11.65
N ASN A 87 -12.32 -10.72 10.34
CA ASN A 87 -11.34 -11.04 9.30
C ASN A 87 -11.56 -10.19 8.04
N ALA A 88 -10.57 -10.20 7.14
CA ALA A 88 -10.62 -9.41 5.91
C ALA A 88 -11.74 -9.83 4.95
N ASN A 89 -12.10 -11.12 4.89
CA ASN A 89 -13.18 -11.62 4.01
C ASN A 89 -14.55 -11.11 4.46
N ASN A 90 -14.84 -11.20 5.75
CA ASN A 90 -16.08 -10.69 6.33
C ASN A 90 -16.23 -9.20 6.07
N LEU A 91 -15.15 -8.41 6.21
CA LEU A 91 -15.18 -7.00 5.83
C LEU A 91 -15.42 -6.82 4.32
N ALA A 92 -14.72 -7.59 3.47
CA ALA A 92 -14.87 -7.50 2.02
C ALA A 92 -16.30 -7.83 1.54
N GLU A 93 -16.93 -8.86 2.10
CA GLU A 93 -18.31 -9.25 1.78
C GLU A 93 -19.36 -8.25 2.31
N ASN A 94 -19.00 -7.43 3.28
CA ASN A 94 -19.88 -6.42 3.88
C ASN A 94 -19.40 -4.98 3.59
N ILE A 95 -18.53 -4.80 2.60
CA ILE A 95 -17.85 -3.51 2.36
C ILE A 95 -18.82 -2.39 1.94
N GLU A 96 -19.98 -2.73 1.38
CA GLU A 96 -21.02 -1.75 1.05
C GLU A 96 -21.70 -1.16 2.29
N ASN A 97 -21.60 -1.85 3.45
CA ASN A 97 -22.09 -1.37 4.74
C ASN A 97 -20.97 -0.83 5.64
N TYR A 98 -19.74 -0.74 5.12
CA TYR A 98 -18.60 -0.19 5.84
C TYR A 98 -18.54 1.32 5.60
N ASP A 99 -18.62 2.09 6.68
CA ASP A 99 -18.57 3.56 6.64
C ASP A 99 -17.30 4.04 7.35
N ASP A 100 -16.32 4.50 6.55
CA ASP A 100 -15.10 5.14 7.01
C ASP A 100 -15.14 6.67 6.99
N ASP A 101 -16.20 7.28 6.46
CA ASP A 101 -16.35 8.74 6.31
C ASP A 101 -16.76 9.40 7.63
N GLU A 102 -17.61 8.76 8.43
CA GLU A 102 -18.06 9.32 9.73
C GLU A 102 -17.20 8.88 10.94
N GLY A 103 -16.12 8.13 10.69
CA GLY A 103 -15.22 7.62 11.75
C GLY A 103 -15.86 6.57 12.65
N GLU A 104 -17.06 6.09 12.31
CA GLU A 104 -17.77 4.99 12.96
C GLU A 104 -16.95 3.70 12.88
N GLU A 105 -16.36 3.41 11.71
CA GLU A 105 -15.69 2.13 11.43
C GLU A 105 -14.27 2.32 10.88
N TYR A 106 -13.54 3.30 11.39
CA TYR A 106 -12.20 3.62 10.90
C TYR A 106 -11.16 2.51 11.16
N ILE A 107 -10.61 1.95 10.08
CA ILE A 107 -9.40 1.10 10.12
C ILE A 107 -8.25 1.82 9.40
N HIS A 108 -7.22 2.20 10.15
CA HIS A 108 -6.21 3.19 9.72
C HIS A 108 -5.56 2.91 8.36
N HIS A 109 -5.05 1.70 8.15
CA HIS A 109 -4.41 1.35 6.88
C HIS A 109 -5.39 0.91 5.78
N ILE A 110 -6.69 0.78 6.07
CA ILE A 110 -7.69 0.63 5.02
C ILE A 110 -7.94 1.99 4.38
N TYR A 111 -8.21 3.01 5.20
CA TYR A 111 -8.47 4.38 4.77
C TYR A 111 -7.30 5.02 4.01
N GLU A 112 -6.05 4.80 4.45
CA GLU A 112 -4.86 5.34 3.78
C GLU A 112 -4.47 4.50 2.55
N ASP A 113 -5.39 4.32 1.61
CA ASP A 113 -5.25 3.53 0.39
C ASP A 113 -4.39 4.16 -0.71
N ILE A 114 -4.27 3.52 -1.87
CA ILE A 114 -3.41 4.05 -2.94
C ILE A 114 -3.93 5.41 -3.40
N ASN A 115 -5.25 5.53 -3.55
CA ASN A 115 -5.94 6.76 -3.91
C ASN A 115 -5.68 7.90 -2.91
N TYR A 116 -5.68 7.63 -1.60
CA TYR A 116 -5.34 8.62 -0.57
C TYR A 116 -3.98 9.27 -0.82
N TYR A 117 -2.96 8.47 -1.16
CA TYR A 117 -1.62 8.99 -1.43
C TYR A 117 -1.49 9.63 -2.82
N LEU A 118 -2.10 9.03 -3.85
CA LEU A 118 -1.73 9.29 -5.24
C LEU A 118 -2.71 10.14 -6.04
N SER A 119 -3.99 10.22 -5.67
CA SER A 119 -5.00 10.90 -6.51
C SER A 119 -4.63 12.35 -6.84
N ASP A 120 -4.42 13.17 -5.80
CA ASP A 120 -4.01 14.57 -5.95
C ASP A 120 -2.61 14.68 -6.57
N PHE A 121 -1.67 13.84 -6.13
CA PHE A 121 -0.30 13.82 -6.65
C PHE A 121 -0.25 13.57 -8.16
N LEU A 122 -0.99 12.59 -8.66
CA LEU A 122 -0.99 12.22 -10.08
C LEU A 122 -1.70 13.25 -10.95
N ARG A 123 -2.56 14.12 -10.40
CA ARG A 123 -3.15 15.23 -11.17
C ARG A 123 -2.09 16.23 -11.65
N GLU A 124 -1.03 16.42 -10.88
CA GLU A 124 0.01 17.41 -11.14
C GLU A 124 1.33 16.78 -11.61
N CYS A 125 1.63 15.55 -11.19
CA CYS A 125 2.91 14.90 -11.45
C CYS A 125 3.07 14.53 -12.93
N LYS A 126 4.22 14.89 -13.49
CA LYS A 126 4.64 14.51 -14.84
C LYS A 126 5.42 13.20 -14.82
N SER A 127 5.35 12.41 -15.88
CA SER A 127 5.99 11.08 -15.92
C SER A 127 7.50 11.15 -15.76
N GLU A 128 8.16 12.19 -16.26
CA GLU A 128 9.60 12.41 -16.10
C GLU A 128 10.01 12.61 -14.64
N ASN A 129 9.10 13.01 -13.74
CA ASN A 129 9.39 13.12 -12.31
C ASN A 129 9.35 11.78 -11.58
N ILE A 130 8.80 10.73 -12.19
CA ILE A 130 8.73 9.40 -11.60
C ILE A 130 9.96 8.61 -12.06
N LEU A 131 10.90 8.37 -11.14
CA LEU A 131 12.09 7.56 -11.39
C LEU A 131 11.74 6.09 -11.63
N GLY A 132 10.70 5.60 -10.95
CA GLY A 132 10.17 4.26 -11.16
C GLY A 132 9.10 3.88 -10.14
N VAL A 133 8.49 2.73 -10.37
CA VAL A 133 7.52 2.12 -9.46
C VAL A 133 8.05 0.77 -9.00
N ILE A 134 8.00 0.53 -7.69
CA ILE A 134 8.34 -0.76 -7.07
C ILE A 134 7.07 -1.40 -6.59
N THR A 135 6.81 -2.61 -7.06
CA THR A 135 5.65 -3.42 -6.67
C THR A 135 6.05 -4.46 -5.62
N GLN A 136 5.19 -4.72 -4.63
CA GLN A 136 5.42 -5.80 -3.66
C GLN A 136 5.57 -7.17 -4.38
N GLU A 137 4.85 -7.37 -5.48
CA GLU A 137 4.82 -8.60 -6.27
C GLU A 137 6.06 -8.81 -7.14
N ASN A 138 6.93 -7.81 -7.25
CA ASN A 138 8.16 -7.83 -8.06
C ASN A 138 9.29 -7.05 -7.36
N LEU A 139 9.28 -7.04 -6.02
CA LEU A 139 10.08 -6.14 -5.18
C LEU A 139 11.57 -6.13 -5.53
N PHE A 140 12.20 -7.31 -5.63
CA PHE A 140 13.63 -7.44 -5.90
C PHE A 140 14.01 -6.91 -7.28
N ASP A 141 13.33 -7.40 -8.32
CA ASP A 141 13.56 -6.99 -9.71
C ASP A 141 13.34 -5.48 -9.90
N ASP A 142 12.24 -4.95 -9.37
CA ASP A 142 11.89 -3.53 -9.52
C ASP A 142 12.92 -2.65 -8.80
N PHE A 143 13.31 -3.03 -7.58
CA PHE A 143 14.31 -2.29 -6.81
C PHE A 143 15.69 -2.32 -7.49
N ARG A 144 16.14 -3.51 -7.94
CA ARG A 144 17.41 -3.67 -8.66
C ARG A 144 17.43 -2.86 -9.94
N LYS A 145 16.33 -2.84 -10.70
CA LYS A 145 16.22 -2.05 -11.93
C LYS A 145 16.37 -0.55 -11.68
N ILE A 146 15.83 -0.03 -10.58
CA ILE A 146 15.83 1.41 -10.28
C ILE A 146 17.14 1.86 -9.64
N PHE A 147 17.69 1.07 -8.71
CA PHE A 147 18.82 1.48 -7.88
C PHE A 147 20.13 0.75 -8.21
N ASN A 148 20.09 -0.27 -9.08
CA ASN A 148 21.23 -1.13 -9.40
C ASN A 148 21.88 -1.77 -8.16
N ILE A 149 21.06 -2.12 -7.17
CA ILE A 149 21.45 -2.72 -5.89
C ILE A 149 20.45 -3.83 -5.57
N ASP A 150 20.91 -4.93 -4.97
CA ASP A 150 20.05 -6.02 -4.53
C ASP A 150 19.46 -5.75 -3.13
N ILE A 151 18.24 -6.20 -2.89
CA ILE A 151 17.65 -6.21 -1.54
C ILE A 151 18.21 -7.42 -0.80
N ASP A 152 18.68 -7.18 0.43
CA ASP A 152 19.09 -8.22 1.37
C ASP A 152 17.89 -9.13 1.71
N GLU A 153 17.90 -10.36 1.20
CA GLU A 153 16.82 -11.36 1.32
C GLU A 153 16.45 -11.67 2.78
N ILE A 154 17.39 -11.51 3.71
CA ILE A 154 17.16 -11.77 5.14
C ILE A 154 16.13 -10.77 5.70
N VAL A 155 16.06 -9.55 5.15
CA VAL A 155 15.13 -8.51 5.61
C VAL A 155 13.68 -8.85 5.25
N GLU A 156 13.43 -9.58 4.15
CA GLU A 156 12.09 -9.98 3.74
C GLU A 156 11.58 -11.23 4.49
N SER A 157 12.50 -12.07 4.99
CA SER A 157 12.18 -13.29 5.73
C SER A 157 11.39 -13.06 7.04
N ARG A 158 11.29 -11.80 7.50
CA ARG A 158 10.30 -11.36 8.51
C ARG A 158 8.88 -11.32 7.94
N LYS A 159 8.50 -12.36 7.19
CA LYS A 159 7.10 -12.63 6.86
C LYS A 159 6.32 -12.56 8.17
N ASN A 160 5.28 -11.73 8.19
CA ASN A 160 4.31 -11.80 9.26
C ASN A 160 3.80 -13.25 9.29
N ASN A 161 4.26 -14.04 10.27
CA ASN A 161 3.67 -15.29 10.69
C ASN A 161 2.32 -15.02 11.36
N SER A 162 1.48 -14.18 10.75
CA SER A 162 0.09 -14.09 11.15
C SER A 162 -0.55 -15.39 10.69
N SER A 163 -1.01 -16.20 11.62
CA SER A 163 -1.92 -17.32 11.38
C SER A 163 -3.26 -16.89 10.76
N MET A 164 -3.46 -15.59 10.57
CA MET A 164 -4.63 -15.01 9.92
C MET A 164 -4.72 -15.41 8.45
N SER A 165 -5.90 -15.85 8.04
CA SER A 165 -6.23 -16.18 6.65
C SER A 165 -6.01 -14.96 5.73
N LYS A 166 -5.59 -15.28 4.51
CA LYS A 166 -5.49 -14.32 3.39
C LYS A 166 -6.56 -14.60 2.34
N ASP A 167 -7.46 -15.53 2.61
CA ASP A 167 -8.47 -15.99 1.68
C ASP A 167 -9.59 -14.95 1.62
N ILE A 168 -10.05 -14.68 0.40
CA ILE A 168 -11.19 -13.84 0.11
C ILE A 168 -12.07 -14.65 -0.85
N SER A 169 -13.37 -14.71 -0.60
CA SER A 169 -14.33 -15.36 -1.49
C SER A 169 -14.46 -14.60 -2.81
N ASP A 170 -14.99 -15.25 -3.85
CA ASP A 170 -15.24 -14.57 -5.13
C ASP A 170 -16.19 -13.36 -4.96
N THR A 171 -17.21 -13.50 -4.11
CA THR A 171 -18.12 -12.41 -3.74
C THR A 171 -17.38 -11.26 -3.08
N GLY A 172 -16.58 -11.55 -2.04
CA GLY A 172 -15.80 -10.54 -1.34
C GLY A 172 -14.79 -9.85 -2.26
N SER A 173 -14.13 -10.59 -3.14
CA SER A 173 -13.18 -10.06 -4.12
C SER A 173 -13.86 -9.09 -5.09
N LYS A 174 -15.04 -9.45 -5.62
CA LYS A 174 -15.81 -8.61 -6.53
C LYS A 174 -16.26 -7.31 -5.87
N LEU A 175 -16.82 -7.40 -4.66
CA LEU A 175 -17.28 -6.23 -3.90
C LEU A 175 -16.11 -5.32 -3.52
N LEU A 176 -15.00 -5.91 -3.07
CA LEU A 176 -13.82 -5.16 -2.69
C LEU A 176 -13.17 -4.44 -3.87
N LYS A 177 -13.12 -5.06 -5.05
CA LYS A 177 -12.65 -4.38 -6.28
C LYS A 177 -13.52 -3.18 -6.64
N LYS A 178 -14.85 -3.30 -6.49
CA LYS A 178 -15.77 -2.18 -6.69
C LYS A 178 -15.52 -1.07 -5.67
N TYR A 179 -15.25 -1.39 -4.41
CA TYR A 179 -14.90 -0.40 -3.39
C TYR A 179 -13.55 0.29 -3.69
N LEU A 180 -12.53 -0.48 -4.09
CA LEU A 180 -11.17 0.00 -4.38
C LEU A 180 -10.99 0.59 -5.80
N TRP A 181 -12.06 0.94 -6.50
CA TRP A 181 -11.98 1.38 -7.90
C TRP A 181 -11.02 2.56 -8.12
N ARG A 182 -10.93 3.51 -7.18
CA ARG A 182 -10.01 4.66 -7.26
C ARG A 182 -8.54 4.27 -7.13
N ASP A 183 -8.23 3.20 -6.39
CA ASP A 183 -6.87 2.64 -6.34
C ASP A 183 -6.48 2.12 -7.74
N TYR A 184 -7.41 1.43 -8.40
CA TYR A 184 -7.22 0.93 -9.77
C TYR A 184 -7.09 2.07 -10.79
N GLU A 185 -7.82 3.18 -10.65
CA GLU A 185 -7.63 4.36 -11.50
C GLU A 185 -6.21 4.96 -11.37
N CYS A 186 -5.67 5.01 -10.15
CA CYS A 186 -4.30 5.48 -9.93
C CYS A 186 -3.27 4.56 -10.62
N ILE A 187 -3.49 3.24 -10.56
CA ILE A 187 -2.65 2.24 -11.23
C ILE A 187 -2.75 2.39 -12.75
N GLU A 188 -3.96 2.50 -13.30
CA GLU A 188 -4.19 2.69 -14.73
C GLU A 188 -3.52 3.99 -15.23
N LYS A 189 -3.63 5.07 -14.46
CA LYS A 189 -2.97 6.33 -14.79
C LYS A 189 -1.45 6.20 -14.84
N LEU A 190 -0.84 5.54 -13.86
CA LEU A 190 0.61 5.26 -13.86
C LEU A 190 1.03 4.41 -15.06
N TYR A 191 0.21 3.44 -15.47
CA TYR A 191 0.45 2.65 -16.67
C TYR A 191 0.38 3.49 -17.94
N LYS A 192 -0.67 4.32 -18.09
CA LYS A 192 -0.82 5.26 -19.22
C LYS A 192 0.31 6.29 -19.30
N MET A 193 0.90 6.66 -18.15
CA MET A 193 2.08 7.53 -18.07
C MET A 193 3.39 6.82 -18.47
N GLY A 194 3.38 5.51 -18.73
CA GLY A 194 4.57 4.71 -19.04
C GLY A 194 5.41 4.36 -17.81
N CYS A 195 4.89 4.56 -16.59
CA CYS A 195 5.63 4.32 -15.34
C CYS A 195 5.55 2.85 -14.88
N LEU A 196 4.60 2.07 -15.42
CA LEU A 196 4.44 0.64 -15.15
C LEU A 196 4.74 -0.16 -16.41
N THR A 197 5.42 -1.28 -16.24
CA THR A 197 5.50 -2.32 -17.29
C THR A 197 4.18 -3.08 -17.39
N GLU A 198 3.94 -3.74 -18.53
CA GLU A 198 2.78 -4.63 -18.71
C GLU A 198 2.68 -5.70 -17.63
N LYS A 199 3.83 -6.29 -17.26
CA LYS A 199 3.92 -7.30 -16.18
C LYS A 199 3.45 -6.72 -14.84
N GLN A 200 3.88 -5.50 -14.49
CA GLN A 200 3.46 -4.84 -13.25
C GLN A 200 1.97 -4.49 -13.30
N TYR A 201 1.50 -3.88 -14.38
CA TYR A 201 0.09 -3.49 -14.54
C TYR A 201 -0.84 -4.70 -14.44
N THR A 202 -0.51 -5.79 -15.12
CA THR A 202 -1.27 -7.05 -15.04
C THR A 202 -1.34 -7.60 -13.61
N LYS A 203 -0.23 -7.60 -12.86
CA LYS A 203 -0.20 -8.06 -11.46
C LYS A 203 -1.00 -7.16 -10.51
N LEU A 204 -0.98 -5.85 -10.76
CA LEU A 204 -1.70 -4.87 -9.94
C LEU A 204 -3.20 -4.83 -10.23
N SER A 205 -3.63 -5.23 -11.43
CA SER A 205 -5.02 -5.06 -11.91
C SER A 205 -5.87 -6.35 -11.89
N LYS A 206 -5.23 -7.52 -11.80
CA LYS A 206 -5.91 -8.82 -11.67
C LYS A 206 -6.23 -9.15 -10.21
#